data_AF-A0A9P5JEI7-F1
#
_entry.id   AF-A0A9P5JEI7-F1
#
_cell.length_a   1.000
_cell.length_b   1.000
_cell.length_c   1.000
_cell.angle_alpha   90.00
_cell.angle_beta   90.00
_cell.angle_gamma   90.00
#
_symmetry.space_group_name_H-M   'P 1'
#
loop_
_entity.id
_entity.type
_entity.pdbx_description
1 polymer ?
#
loop_
_entity_poly.entity_id
_entity_poly.type
_entity_poly.pdbx_seq_one_letter_code
_entity_poly.pdbx_strand_id
1 'polypeptide(L)'
;MAKGKRHVQRLPPRSRTRMHKPKLADPDSSVQLAAQLETLGLRLHDTLGDGNCLFRALSDQLYGTEVYHLNLRTEITTWMAKYPERYEGFVEDDRSFEDHLRCMRQPGTYGGHLEISAFAHVKRKNVKVIQPGLVYVIEWDAGAAFPASPSAELAEIRPASPDDEREKRRSKRDKRRTSLDDQHDGEGGAPSIGNTVYIASVVYSRSQFSLI
;
A
#
# COMPACT_ATOMS: atom_id res chain seq x y z
N MET A 1 1.23 62.58 17.75
CA MET A 1 2.13 61.41 17.55
C MET A 1 1.91 60.44 18.71
N ALA A 2 1.60 59.16 18.40
CA ALA A 2 1.90 57.90 19.11
C ALA A 2 1.73 57.82 20.66
N LYS A 3 1.18 56.78 21.29
CA LYS A 3 0.89 55.38 20.93
C LYS A 3 -0.08 54.79 21.98
N GLY A 4 -1.08 54.03 21.53
CA GLY A 4 -2.07 53.36 22.38
C GLY A 4 -1.50 52.17 23.17
N LYS A 5 -1.96 52.03 24.42
CA LYS A 5 -1.70 50.86 25.27
C LYS A 5 -2.73 49.79 24.91
N ARG A 6 -2.29 48.64 24.36
CA ARG A 6 -3.12 47.42 24.28
C ARG A 6 -2.48 46.37 25.19
N HIS A 7 -3.15 46.13 26.32
CA HIS A 7 -2.83 45.05 27.25
C HIS A 7 -3.39 43.76 26.65
N VAL A 8 -2.50 42.92 26.10
CA VAL A 8 -2.86 41.60 25.58
C VAL A 8 -2.74 40.62 26.74
N GLN A 9 -3.87 40.17 27.30
CA GLN A 9 -3.88 39.08 28.28
C GLN A 9 -3.36 37.82 27.60
N ARG A 10 -2.17 37.35 28.00
CA ARG A 10 -1.62 36.06 27.59
C ARG A 10 -2.37 34.96 28.34
N LEU A 11 -3.22 34.24 27.63
CA LEU A 11 -3.78 32.97 28.12
C LEU A 11 -2.63 31.95 28.28
N PRO A 12 -2.59 31.16 29.37
CA PRO A 12 -1.55 30.17 29.56
C PRO A 12 -1.61 29.10 28.45
N PRO A 13 -0.48 28.52 28.04
CA PRO A 13 -0.50 27.38 27.13
C PRO A 13 -1.24 26.25 27.85
N ARG A 14 -2.36 25.82 27.27
CA ARG A 14 -3.16 24.73 27.83
C ARG A 14 -2.41 23.43 27.58
N SER A 15 -1.53 23.07 28.50
CA SER A 15 -0.89 21.77 28.61
C SER A 15 -1.96 20.72 28.91
N ARG A 16 -2.55 20.14 27.86
CA ARG A 16 -3.34 18.91 27.98
C ARG A 16 -3.02 17.97 26.84
N THR A 17 -1.98 17.16 27.06
CA THR A 17 -1.91 15.79 26.56
C THR A 17 -3.08 14.99 27.15
N ARG A 18 -4.30 15.21 26.63
CA ARG A 18 -5.33 14.18 26.72
C ARG A 18 -5.38 13.50 25.38
N MET A 19 -4.35 12.67 25.15
CA MET A 19 -4.47 11.52 24.27
C MET A 19 -5.81 10.89 24.59
N HIS A 20 -6.70 10.76 23.61
CA HIS A 20 -7.83 9.87 23.75
C HIS A 20 -7.22 8.53 24.14
N LYS A 21 -7.37 8.13 25.41
CA LYS A 21 -7.05 6.77 25.83
C LYS A 21 -7.83 5.89 24.89
N PRO A 22 -7.16 5.11 24.03
CA PRO A 22 -7.91 4.22 23.20
C PRO A 22 -8.51 3.22 24.21
N LYS A 23 -9.84 3.05 24.15
CA LYS A 23 -10.68 2.17 24.97
C LYS A 23 -10.21 0.72 24.77
N LEU A 24 -9.67 0.07 25.80
CA LEU A 24 -9.24 -1.34 25.81
C LEU A 24 -10.12 -2.18 24.87
N ALA A 25 -9.49 -2.93 23.96
CA ALA A 25 -10.18 -3.82 23.04
C ALA A 25 -11.19 -4.68 23.80
N ASP A 26 -12.39 -4.81 23.25
CA ASP A 26 -13.33 -5.81 23.75
C ASP A 26 -12.78 -7.20 23.36
N PRO A 27 -12.55 -8.13 24.31
CA PRO A 27 -12.13 -9.50 23.99
C PRO A 27 -13.04 -10.19 22.96
N ASP A 28 -14.29 -9.73 22.83
CA ASP A 28 -15.22 -10.24 21.82
C ASP A 28 -14.74 -9.97 20.38
N SER A 29 -14.04 -8.86 20.14
CA SER A 29 -13.59 -8.45 18.80
C SER A 29 -12.46 -9.32 18.25
N SER A 30 -11.54 -9.79 19.10
CA SER A 30 -10.46 -10.69 18.68
C SER A 30 -10.95 -12.11 18.44
N VAL A 31 -11.89 -12.59 19.27
CA VAL A 31 -12.56 -13.89 19.09
C VAL A 31 -13.36 -13.90 17.79
N GLN A 32 -14.12 -12.83 17.53
CA GLN A 32 -14.87 -12.68 16.28
C GLN A 32 -13.94 -12.71 15.05
N LEU A 33 -12.81 -12.00 15.09
CA LEU A 33 -11.85 -12.01 13.98
C LEU A 33 -11.22 -13.39 13.77
N ALA A 34 -10.84 -14.08 14.85
CA ALA A 34 -10.29 -15.42 14.76
C ALA A 34 -11.28 -16.39 14.11
N ALA A 35 -12.54 -16.39 14.55
CA ALA A 35 -13.60 -17.19 13.95
C ALA A 35 -13.82 -16.84 12.46
N GLN A 36 -13.81 -15.54 12.13
CA GLN A 36 -13.92 -15.07 10.75
C GLN A 36 -12.75 -15.57 9.89
N LEU A 37 -11.52 -15.55 10.39
CA LEU A 37 -10.36 -16.07 9.68
C LEU A 37 -10.43 -17.59 9.50
N GLU A 38 -10.84 -18.33 10.53
CA GLU A 38 -11.03 -19.79 10.43
C GLU A 38 -12.04 -20.18 9.34
N THR A 39 -13.15 -19.43 9.22
CA THR A 39 -14.13 -19.68 8.14
C THR A 39 -13.56 -19.42 6.74
N LEU A 40 -12.52 -18.59 6.63
CA LEU A 40 -11.81 -18.31 5.40
C LEU A 40 -10.63 -19.27 5.16
N GLY A 41 -10.40 -20.24 6.05
CA GLY A 41 -9.24 -21.15 5.99
C GLY A 41 -7.92 -20.45 6.31
N LEU A 42 -7.98 -19.30 7.00
CA LEU A 42 -6.86 -18.43 7.30
C LEU A 42 -6.48 -18.51 8.80
N ARG A 43 -5.23 -18.21 9.13
CA ARG A 43 -4.74 -18.18 10.52
C ARG A 43 -3.95 -16.91 10.81
N LEU A 44 -4.03 -16.46 12.06
CA LEU A 44 -3.25 -15.33 12.56
C LEU A 44 -1.79 -15.76 12.79
N HIS A 45 -0.86 -14.87 12.44
CA HIS A 45 0.56 -14.95 12.74
C HIS A 45 0.98 -13.73 13.55
N ASP A 46 1.64 -13.94 14.67
CA ASP A 46 2.01 -12.87 15.59
C ASP A 46 3.13 -12.02 14.98
N THR A 47 2.92 -10.70 14.88
CA THR A 47 4.02 -9.77 14.59
C THR A 47 4.30 -8.87 15.79
N LEU A 48 5.50 -8.30 15.82
CA LEU A 48 5.87 -7.31 16.84
C LEU A 48 4.90 -6.12 16.78
N GLY A 49 4.27 -5.80 17.92
CA GLY A 49 3.32 -4.69 18.06
C GLY A 49 3.95 -3.29 18.04
N ASP A 50 4.99 -3.07 17.24
CA ASP A 50 5.64 -1.78 17.02
C ASP A 50 5.01 -1.05 15.82
N GLY A 51 5.45 0.17 15.54
CA GLY A 51 4.95 0.91 14.38
C GLY A 51 5.52 0.44 13.04
N ASN A 52 6.20 -0.72 12.98
CA ASN A 52 6.59 -1.39 11.74
C ASN A 52 5.66 -2.55 11.39
N CYS A 53 4.72 -2.92 12.26
CA CYS A 53 3.87 -4.11 12.12
C CYS A 53 3.21 -4.23 10.73
N LEU A 54 2.69 -3.14 10.17
CA LEU A 54 2.11 -3.15 8.82
C LEU A 54 3.12 -3.61 7.77
N PHE A 55 4.32 -3.02 7.78
CA PHE A 55 5.35 -3.33 6.79
C PHE A 55 5.95 -4.73 7.01
N ARG A 56 6.01 -5.20 8.27
CA ARG A 56 6.40 -6.58 8.60
C ARG A 56 5.38 -7.57 8.05
N ALA A 57 4.09 -7.33 8.26
CA ALA A 57 3.01 -8.15 7.71
C ALA A 57 3.02 -8.19 6.18
N LEU A 58 3.22 -7.03 5.53
CA LEU A 58 3.36 -6.94 4.07
C LEU A 58 4.61 -7.70 3.57
N SER A 59 5.72 -7.59 4.28
CA SER A 59 6.97 -8.30 3.95
C SER A 59 6.79 -9.81 4.08
N ASP A 60 6.18 -10.25 5.17
CA ASP A 60 5.91 -11.65 5.47
C ASP A 60 5.00 -12.28 4.41
N GLN A 61 3.89 -11.63 4.08
CA GLN A 61 2.98 -12.09 3.03
C GLN A 61 3.60 -12.09 1.62
N LEU A 62 4.50 -11.16 1.34
CA LEU A 62 5.11 -11.05 0.01
C LEU A 62 6.32 -11.95 -0.19
N TYR A 63 7.12 -12.16 0.87
CA TYR A 63 8.43 -12.80 0.80
C TYR A 63 8.59 -14.00 1.73
N GLY A 64 7.59 -14.32 2.55
CA GLY A 64 7.69 -15.33 3.62
C GLY A 64 8.60 -14.93 4.78
N THR A 65 8.94 -13.63 4.90
CA THR A 65 9.80 -13.11 5.96
C THR A 65 9.58 -11.63 6.22
N GLU A 66 9.69 -11.20 7.47
CA GLU A 66 9.55 -9.79 7.87
C GLU A 66 10.80 -8.92 7.58
N VAL A 67 11.95 -9.51 7.21
CA VAL A 67 13.25 -8.82 7.12
C VAL A 67 13.26 -7.62 6.16
N TYR A 68 12.40 -7.62 5.14
CA TYR A 68 12.34 -6.56 4.12
C TYR A 68 11.40 -5.40 4.47
N HIS A 69 10.88 -5.32 5.71
CA HIS A 69 9.91 -4.31 6.11
C HIS A 69 10.40 -2.85 5.93
N LEU A 70 11.69 -2.56 6.15
CA LEU A 70 12.25 -1.22 5.94
C LEU A 70 12.39 -0.87 4.45
N ASN A 71 12.74 -1.85 3.62
CA ASN A 71 12.79 -1.69 2.17
C ASN A 71 11.39 -1.40 1.63
N LEU A 72 10.38 -2.15 2.07
CA LEU A 72 8.99 -1.89 1.69
C LEU A 72 8.52 -0.51 2.12
N ARG A 73 8.83 -0.06 3.35
CA ARG A 73 8.52 1.30 3.80
C ARG A 73 9.12 2.35 2.86
N THR A 74 10.37 2.14 2.45
CA THR A 74 11.06 3.05 1.52
C THR A 74 10.42 3.05 0.14
N GLU A 75 10.11 1.88 -0.44
CA GLU A 75 9.46 1.75 -1.73
C GLU A 75 8.07 2.42 -1.74
N ILE A 76 7.26 2.15 -0.70
CA ILE A 76 5.92 2.69 -0.54
C ILE A 76 5.95 4.22 -0.42
N THR A 77 6.78 4.77 0.46
CA THR A 77 6.89 6.23 0.62
C THR A 77 7.47 6.93 -0.61
N THR A 78 8.36 6.26 -1.34
CA THR A 78 8.87 6.75 -2.63
C THR A 78 7.78 6.78 -3.69
N TRP A 79 6.94 5.74 -3.74
CA TRP A 79 5.80 5.70 -4.65
C TRP A 79 4.78 6.79 -4.35
N MET A 80 4.44 6.98 -3.09
CA MET A 80 3.52 8.05 -2.68
C MET A 80 4.06 9.42 -3.06
N ALA A 81 5.36 9.68 -2.83
CA ALA A 81 6.00 10.93 -3.23
C ALA A 81 6.00 11.16 -4.76
N LYS A 82 5.96 10.09 -5.55
CA LYS A 82 5.93 10.17 -7.03
C LYS A 82 4.54 10.53 -7.58
N TYR A 83 3.48 10.19 -6.86
CA TYR A 83 2.09 10.40 -7.30
C TYR A 83 1.27 11.12 -6.19
N PRO A 84 1.67 12.34 -5.78
CA PRO A 84 1.01 13.08 -4.69
C PRO A 84 -0.49 13.27 -4.93
N GLU A 85 -0.90 13.48 -6.19
CA GLU A 85 -2.29 13.72 -6.59
C GLU A 85 -3.25 12.58 -6.19
N ARG A 86 -2.72 11.38 -5.97
CA ARG A 86 -3.50 10.21 -5.55
C ARG A 86 -3.69 10.12 -4.04
N TYR A 87 -2.82 10.73 -3.24
CA TYR A 87 -2.76 10.51 -1.79
C TYR A 87 -2.98 11.78 -0.98
N GLU A 88 -2.59 12.95 -1.49
CA GLU A 88 -2.61 14.21 -0.75
C GLU A 88 -4.00 14.55 -0.20
N GLY A 89 -5.07 14.33 -0.98
CA GLY A 89 -6.45 14.59 -0.57
C GLY A 89 -7.00 13.66 0.52
N PHE A 90 -6.24 12.65 0.92
CA PHE A 90 -6.62 11.69 1.98
C PHE A 90 -5.75 11.80 3.23
N VAL A 91 -4.79 12.73 3.25
CA VAL A 91 -4.02 13.05 4.45
C VAL A 91 -4.91 13.85 5.41
N GLU A 92 -4.71 13.66 6.71
CA GLU A 92 -5.42 14.43 7.74
C GLU A 92 -5.19 15.94 7.58
N ASP A 93 -6.24 16.75 7.69
CA ASP A 93 -6.21 18.21 7.44
C ASP A 93 -5.22 19.00 8.32
N ASP A 94 -4.76 18.42 9.43
CA ASP A 94 -3.80 19.04 10.36
C ASP A 94 -2.33 18.83 9.97
N ARG A 95 -2.05 18.05 8.91
CA ARG A 95 -0.70 17.75 8.43
C ARG A 95 -0.60 17.86 6.92
N SER A 96 0.48 18.47 6.44
CA SER A 96 0.77 18.48 5.00
C SER A 96 1.15 17.07 4.50
N PHE A 97 0.95 16.80 3.21
CA PHE A 97 1.38 15.52 2.61
C PHE A 97 2.90 15.30 2.73
N GLU A 98 3.69 16.37 2.62
CA GLU A 98 5.14 16.30 2.82
C GLU A 98 5.51 15.92 4.26
N ASP A 99 4.79 16.48 5.25
CA ASP A 99 4.96 16.09 6.65
C ASP A 99 4.56 14.63 6.91
N HIS A 100 3.45 14.18 6.31
CA HIS A 100 3.05 12.77 6.35
C HIS A 100 4.16 11.86 5.82
N LEU A 101 4.71 12.14 4.63
CA LEU A 101 5.79 11.35 4.05
C LEU A 101 7.07 11.39 4.90
N ARG A 102 7.43 12.57 5.44
CA ARG A 102 8.59 12.73 6.32
C ARG A 102 8.45 11.86 7.56
N CYS A 103 7.29 11.84 8.19
CA CYS A 103 6.99 10.96 9.32
C CYS A 103 6.97 9.49 8.90
N MET A 104 6.33 9.14 7.78
CA MET A 104 6.16 7.77 7.32
C MET A 104 7.49 7.10 6.94
N ARG A 105 8.49 7.88 6.51
CA ARG A 105 9.86 7.39 6.25
C ARG A 105 10.59 6.96 7.54
N GLN A 106 10.18 7.46 8.71
CA GLN A 106 10.80 7.07 9.97
C GLN A 106 10.38 5.64 10.36
N PRO A 107 11.34 4.75 10.68
CA PRO A 107 11.02 3.46 11.26
C PRO A 107 10.18 3.60 12.53
N GLY A 108 9.19 2.73 12.70
CA GLY A 108 8.28 2.78 13.84
C GLY A 108 7.13 3.78 13.71
N THR A 109 6.96 4.48 12.58
CA THR A 109 5.72 5.21 12.28
C THR A 109 4.65 4.26 11.76
N TYR A 110 3.49 4.21 12.44
CA TYR A 110 2.34 3.39 12.03
C TYR A 110 1.82 3.82 10.65
N GLY A 111 1.75 2.89 9.72
CA GLY A 111 1.06 3.06 8.43
C GLY A 111 -0.41 2.65 8.51
N GLY A 112 -1.17 3.00 7.47
CA GLY A 112 -2.58 2.70 7.37
C GLY A 112 -3.04 2.46 5.94
N HIS A 113 -4.27 2.88 5.64
CA HIS A 113 -4.91 2.64 4.34
C HIS A 113 -4.10 3.19 3.16
N LEU A 114 -3.51 4.39 3.30
CA LEU A 114 -2.71 5.03 2.23
C LEU A 114 -1.49 4.19 1.87
N GLU A 115 -0.75 3.72 2.87
CA GLU A 115 0.43 2.88 2.65
C GLU A 115 0.05 1.51 2.07
N ILE A 116 -1.11 0.94 2.45
CA ILE A 116 -1.62 -0.31 1.86
C ILE A 116 -1.99 -0.10 0.38
N SER A 117 -2.67 0.99 0.05
CA SER A 117 -3.01 1.34 -1.33
C SER A 117 -1.75 1.56 -2.18
N ALA A 118 -0.79 2.32 -1.66
CA ALA A 118 0.49 2.52 -2.33
C ALA A 118 1.24 1.19 -2.52
N PHE A 119 1.26 0.31 -1.52
CA PHE A 119 1.83 -1.04 -1.64
C PHE A 119 1.18 -1.84 -2.77
N ALA A 120 -0.16 -1.84 -2.85
CA ALA A 120 -0.90 -2.55 -3.89
C ALA A 120 -0.42 -2.14 -5.28
N HIS A 121 -0.24 -0.83 -5.51
CA HIS A 121 0.28 -0.30 -6.77
C HIS A 121 1.75 -0.62 -7.02
N VAL A 122 2.62 -0.50 -6.02
CA VAL A 122 4.05 -0.82 -6.12
C VAL A 122 4.27 -2.28 -6.52
N LYS A 123 3.52 -3.20 -5.89
CA LYS A 123 3.70 -4.64 -6.07
C LYS A 123 2.75 -5.26 -7.10
N ARG A 124 1.80 -4.48 -7.63
CA ARG A 124 0.74 -4.94 -8.53
C ARG A 124 0.01 -6.15 -7.98
N LYS A 125 -0.38 -6.05 -6.72
CA LYS A 125 -1.10 -7.10 -5.99
C LYS A 125 -2.31 -6.50 -5.30
N ASN A 126 -3.41 -7.23 -5.31
CA ASN A 126 -4.58 -6.85 -4.52
C ASN A 126 -4.26 -7.05 -3.04
N VAL A 127 -4.85 -6.24 -2.17
CA VAL A 127 -4.72 -6.41 -0.73
C VAL A 127 -6.09 -6.63 -0.12
N LYS A 128 -6.31 -7.81 0.47
CA LYS A 128 -7.53 -8.12 1.22
C LYS A 128 -7.33 -7.76 2.69
N VAL A 129 -8.01 -6.72 3.13
CA VAL A 129 -7.98 -6.27 4.52
C VAL A 129 -9.16 -6.88 5.27
N ILE A 130 -8.86 -7.53 6.39
CA ILE A 130 -9.80 -8.27 7.22
C ILE A 130 -9.82 -7.60 8.60
N GLN A 131 -10.98 -7.09 8.98
CA GLN A 131 -11.28 -6.53 10.29
C GLN A 131 -12.47 -7.28 10.89
N PRO A 132 -12.69 -7.21 12.22
CA PRO A 132 -13.89 -7.77 12.83
C PRO A 132 -15.15 -7.24 12.15
N GLY A 133 -15.90 -8.11 11.47
CA GLY A 133 -17.16 -7.74 10.80
C GLY A 133 -17.01 -6.95 9.49
N LEU A 134 -15.79 -6.70 9.00
CA LEU A 134 -15.57 -6.01 7.73
C LEU A 134 -14.42 -6.66 6.95
N VAL A 135 -14.67 -7.01 5.70
CA VAL A 135 -13.67 -7.49 4.75
C VAL A 135 -13.77 -6.66 3.48
N TYR A 136 -12.67 -6.05 3.06
CA TYR A 136 -12.63 -5.31 1.81
C TYR A 136 -11.31 -5.58 1.07
N VAL A 137 -11.32 -5.33 -0.25
CA VAL A 137 -10.17 -5.52 -1.12
C VAL A 137 -9.76 -4.17 -1.68
N ILE A 138 -8.46 -3.88 -1.61
CA ILE A 138 -7.83 -2.79 -2.32
C ILE A 138 -7.22 -3.40 -3.58
N GLU A 139 -7.84 -3.11 -4.72
CA GLU A 139 -7.34 -3.59 -6.02
C GLU A 139 -6.23 -2.67 -6.51
N TRP A 140 -5.15 -3.25 -7.06
CA TRP A 140 -4.00 -2.46 -7.52
C TRP A 140 -4.28 -1.68 -8.80
N ASP A 141 -5.32 -2.04 -9.55
CA ASP A 141 -5.74 -1.44 -10.81
C ASP A 141 -7.05 -0.63 -10.69
N ALA A 142 -7.68 -0.60 -9.52
CA ALA A 142 -8.84 0.25 -9.29
C ALA A 142 -8.46 1.75 -9.43
N GLY A 143 -9.17 2.45 -10.32
CA GLY A 143 -9.33 3.90 -10.25
C GLY A 143 -8.31 4.82 -10.95
N ALA A 144 -7.36 4.35 -11.77
CA ALA A 144 -6.70 5.21 -12.76
C ALA A 144 -5.75 4.40 -13.66
N ALA A 145 -5.87 4.59 -14.97
CA ALA A 145 -4.80 4.29 -15.91
C ALA A 145 -3.56 5.08 -15.48
N PHE A 146 -2.53 4.39 -14.98
CA PHE A 146 -1.20 4.98 -14.89
C PHE A 146 -0.80 5.42 -16.31
N PRO A 147 -0.24 6.62 -16.52
CA PRO A 147 0.63 6.77 -17.68
C PRO A 147 1.70 5.69 -17.52
N ALA A 148 1.71 4.73 -18.46
CA ALA A 148 2.66 3.64 -18.45
C ALA A 148 4.06 4.23 -18.22
N SER A 149 4.79 3.68 -17.26
CA SER A 149 6.16 4.00 -16.85
C SER A 149 6.90 5.09 -17.66
N PRO A 150 7.51 6.12 -17.04
CA PRO A 150 8.29 7.16 -17.74
C PRO A 150 9.53 6.62 -18.48
N SER A 151 9.81 5.31 -18.41
CA SER A 151 10.81 4.64 -19.25
C SER A 151 10.39 4.51 -20.73
N ALA A 152 9.09 4.65 -21.06
CA ALA A 152 8.62 4.58 -22.44
C ALA A 152 8.69 5.93 -23.18
N GLU A 153 8.47 7.05 -22.48
CA GLU A 153 8.37 8.38 -23.11
C GLU A 153 9.73 9.03 -23.43
N LEU A 154 10.83 8.56 -22.84
CA LEU A 154 12.18 9.07 -23.17
C LEU A 154 12.86 8.36 -24.36
N ALA A 155 12.20 7.38 -24.99
CA ALA A 155 12.78 6.61 -26.10
C ALA A 155 12.40 7.13 -27.50
N GLU A 156 11.48 8.10 -27.62
CA GLU A 156 10.90 8.51 -28.92
C GLU A 156 11.51 9.77 -29.56
N ILE A 157 12.71 10.19 -29.15
CA ILE A 157 13.49 11.19 -29.91
C ILE A 157 14.87 10.63 -30.27
N ARG A 158 14.90 9.65 -31.17
CA ARG A 158 16.08 9.36 -32.01
C ARG A 158 15.61 9.23 -33.46
N PRO A 159 16.19 9.99 -34.41
CA PRO A 159 15.84 9.81 -35.82
C PRO A 159 16.23 8.38 -36.26
N ALA A 160 15.29 7.68 -36.90
CA ALA A 160 15.49 6.34 -37.43
C ALA A 160 16.54 6.33 -38.54
N SER A 161 17.48 5.38 -38.47
CA SER A 161 18.44 5.13 -39.55
C SER A 161 17.82 4.22 -40.63
N PRO A 162 18.26 4.29 -41.90
CA PRO A 162 17.65 3.59 -43.03
C PRO A 162 17.63 2.05 -42.95
N ASP A 163 18.34 1.44 -42.01
CA ASP A 163 18.47 -0.02 -41.88
C ASP A 163 17.31 -0.70 -41.11
N ASP A 164 16.46 0.06 -40.41
CA ASP A 164 15.41 -0.49 -39.52
C ASP A 164 14.20 -1.10 -40.27
N GLU A 165 13.94 -0.69 -41.52
CA GLU A 165 12.83 -1.25 -42.33
C GLU A 165 13.07 -2.71 -42.73
N ARG A 166 14.33 -3.12 -42.89
CA ARG A 166 14.71 -4.46 -43.36
C ARG A 166 14.53 -5.52 -42.26
N GLU A 167 14.81 -5.15 -41.02
CA GLU A 167 14.68 -6.02 -39.85
C GLU A 167 13.21 -6.23 -39.46
N LYS A 168 12.38 -5.20 -39.62
CA LYS A 168 10.93 -5.22 -39.35
C LYS A 168 10.16 -6.19 -40.25
N ARG A 169 10.62 -6.36 -41.50
CA ARG A 169 10.04 -7.32 -42.46
C ARG A 169 10.44 -8.76 -42.14
N ARG A 170 11.64 -8.98 -41.59
CA ARG A 170 12.15 -10.30 -41.22
C ARG A 170 11.43 -10.87 -40.00
N SER A 171 11.27 -10.04 -38.97
CA SER A 171 10.59 -10.37 -37.71
C SER A 171 9.08 -10.61 -37.85
N LYS A 172 8.40 -9.96 -38.81
CA LYS A 172 6.98 -10.21 -39.11
C LYS A 172 6.74 -11.59 -39.76
N ARG A 173 7.75 -12.16 -40.40
CA ARG A 173 7.69 -13.50 -41.02
C ARG A 173 7.85 -14.62 -40.00
N ASP A 174 8.71 -14.43 -39.00
CA ASP A 174 8.91 -15.40 -37.92
C ASP A 174 7.72 -15.44 -36.95
N LYS A 175 7.10 -14.29 -36.62
CA LYS A 175 5.88 -14.22 -35.78
C LYS A 175 4.66 -14.92 -36.38
N ARG A 176 4.59 -15.10 -37.70
CA ARG A 176 3.51 -15.86 -38.36
C ARG A 176 3.75 -17.37 -38.35
N ARG A 177 4.97 -17.81 -38.06
CA ARG A 177 5.35 -19.23 -38.05
C ARG A 177 5.14 -19.88 -36.68
N THR A 178 5.11 -19.08 -35.61
CA THR A 178 4.99 -19.55 -34.22
C THR A 178 3.56 -19.48 -33.67
N SER A 179 2.56 -19.20 -34.51
CA SER A 179 1.16 -19.00 -34.10
C SER A 179 0.22 -20.13 -34.57
N LEU A 180 0.72 -21.36 -34.71
CA LEU A 180 -0.09 -22.50 -35.17
C LEU A 180 -0.13 -23.72 -34.23
N ASP A 181 0.51 -23.66 -33.07
CA ASP A 181 0.38 -24.70 -32.03
C ASP A 181 0.26 -24.02 -30.67
N ASP A 182 -0.98 -23.83 -30.21
CA ASP A 182 -1.45 -24.15 -28.84
C ASP A 182 -2.88 -23.63 -28.69
N GLN A 183 -3.86 -24.48 -29.00
CA GLN A 183 -5.22 -24.38 -28.50
C GLN A 183 -5.42 -25.53 -27.51
N HIS A 184 -5.62 -25.22 -26.23
CA HIS A 184 -6.39 -26.10 -25.36
C HIS A 184 -7.23 -25.30 -24.35
N ASP A 185 -8.36 -25.92 -24.04
CA ASP A 185 -9.62 -25.39 -23.55
C ASP A 185 -9.61 -24.95 -22.07
N GLY A 186 -10.66 -24.19 -21.71
CA GLY A 186 -10.76 -23.49 -20.44
C GLY A 186 -11.18 -24.33 -19.23
N GLU A 187 -11.03 -23.73 -18.05
CA GLU A 187 -11.76 -24.12 -16.84
C GLU A 187 -11.82 -22.96 -15.84
N GLY A 188 -12.89 -22.93 -15.04
CA GLY A 188 -13.24 -21.86 -14.12
C GLY A 188 -12.12 -21.50 -13.14
N GLY A 189 -11.82 -20.19 -13.06
CA GLY A 189 -10.77 -19.65 -12.22
C GLY A 189 -11.09 -19.78 -10.74
N ALA A 190 -10.51 -20.79 -10.09
CA ALA A 190 -10.22 -20.76 -8.66
C ALA A 190 -9.38 -19.49 -8.33
N PRO A 191 -9.53 -18.89 -7.13
CA PRO A 191 -8.76 -17.72 -6.77
C PRO A 191 -7.27 -18.06 -6.76
N SER A 192 -6.50 -17.45 -7.66
CA SER A 192 -5.06 -17.65 -7.73
C SER A 192 -4.41 -17.06 -6.47
N ILE A 193 -3.88 -17.96 -5.63
CA ILE A 193 -3.14 -17.64 -4.39
C ILE A 193 -1.97 -16.66 -4.66
N GLY A 194 -1.53 -16.52 -5.92
CA GLY A 194 -0.42 -15.65 -6.31
C GLY A 194 -0.70 -14.15 -6.45
N ASN A 195 -1.96 -13.68 -6.44
CA ASN A 195 -2.25 -12.26 -6.78
C ASN A 195 -2.75 -11.38 -5.63
N THR A 196 -3.03 -11.95 -4.45
CA THR A 196 -3.62 -11.24 -3.32
C THR A 196 -2.76 -11.38 -2.07
N VAL A 197 -2.51 -10.25 -1.40
CA VAL A 197 -1.88 -10.16 -0.08
C VAL A 197 -2.96 -9.99 0.98
N TYR A 198 -2.85 -10.69 2.11
CA TYR A 198 -3.85 -10.65 3.17
C TYR A 198 -3.32 -9.90 4.39
N ILE A 199 -4.13 -9.00 4.92
CA ILE A 199 -3.81 -8.27 6.15
C ILE A 199 -5.00 -8.37 7.10
N ALA A 200 -4.77 -8.86 8.30
CA ALA A 200 -5.74 -8.77 9.39
C ALA A 200 -5.38 -7.56 10.24
N SER A 201 -6.34 -6.66 10.45
CA SER A 201 -6.19 -5.61 11.44
C SER A 201 -7.11 -5.91 12.60
N VAL A 202 -6.51 -6.20 13.75
CA VAL A 202 -7.22 -6.07 15.01
C VAL A 202 -7.26 -4.58 15.29
N VAL A 203 -8.46 -4.00 15.28
CA VAL A 203 -8.66 -2.65 15.79
C VAL A 203 -8.40 -2.73 17.30
N TYR A 204 -7.14 -2.63 17.76
CA TYR A 204 -6.72 -1.92 18.97
C TYR A 204 -5.24 -2.09 19.37
N SER A 205 -4.78 -1.11 20.15
CA SER A 205 -3.47 -0.96 20.82
C SER A 205 -2.69 -2.26 21.10
N ARG A 206 -1.51 -2.32 20.48
CA ARG A 206 -0.40 -3.29 20.66
C ARG A 206 -0.74 -4.75 20.30
N SER A 207 0.02 -5.22 19.30
CA SER A 207 -0.01 -6.56 18.68
C SER A 207 -1.04 -6.67 17.54
N GLN A 208 -0.63 -6.29 16.33
CA GLN A 208 -1.38 -6.62 15.10
C GLN A 208 -0.70 -7.81 14.42
N PHE A 209 -1.48 -8.81 14.06
CA PHE A 209 -1.06 -10.10 13.52
C PHE A 209 -1.02 -10.04 11.98
N SER A 210 -0.03 -10.68 11.34
CA SER A 210 -0.02 -10.94 9.90
C SER A 210 -0.73 -12.26 9.58
N LEU A 211 -0.95 -12.56 8.30
CA LEU A 211 -1.48 -13.84 7.82
C LEU A 211 -0.35 -14.62 7.12
N ILE A 212 -0.57 -15.93 6.89
CA ILE A 212 0.26 -16.81 6.05
C ILE A 212 -0.49 -17.03 4.74
#